data_AF-A0A258AMD4-F1
#
_entry.id   AF-A0A258AMD4-F1
#
_cell.length_a   1.000
_cell.length_b   1.000
_cell.length_c   1.000
_cell.angle_alpha   90.00
_cell.angle_beta   90.00
_cell.angle_gamma   90.00
#
_symmetry.space_group_name_H-M   'P 1'
#
loop_
_entity.id
_entity.type
_entity.pdbx_description
1 polymer ?
#
loop_
_entity_poly.entity_id
_entity_poly.type
_entity_poly.pdbx_seq_one_letter_code
_entity_poly.pdbx_strand_id
1 'polypeptide(L)'
;MRPNQLLQAIGAELRMQIMTYMQTDQRAAYKAVIDSLAPAKRLRPAFILEKSRAKQAEWLLEQINTKSNEDVTAQIFQIWLLKGQAQMLITFLDAAAIAHDGKGEVTELPEVIEDDKAEAAVTALLATYPAKQAALYLYMFQQQREGGWTSLTKAIEARPELKLEA
;
A
#
# COMPACT_ATOMS: atom_id res chain seq x y z
N MET A 1 2.18 -12.23 4.35
CA MET A 1 1.18 -11.45 5.11
C MET A 1 -0.01 -11.10 4.21
N ARG A 2 -1.24 -11.32 4.64
CA ARG A 2 -2.40 -10.97 3.82
C ARG A 2 -2.67 -9.46 3.89
N PRO A 3 -3.34 -8.83 2.90
CA PRO A 3 -3.56 -7.37 2.88
C PRO A 3 -4.20 -6.82 4.15
N ASN A 4 -5.16 -7.54 4.74
CA ASN A 4 -5.80 -7.14 5.99
C ASN A 4 -4.84 -7.22 7.20
N GLN A 5 -3.91 -8.17 7.23
CA GLN A 5 -2.85 -8.24 8.24
C GLN A 5 -1.82 -7.13 8.04
N LEU A 6 -1.49 -6.82 6.78
CA LEU A 6 -0.61 -5.70 6.44
C LEU A 6 -1.21 -4.36 6.90
N LEU A 7 -2.51 -4.18 6.70
CA LEU A 7 -3.25 -3.03 7.23
C LEU A 7 -3.09 -2.94 8.75
N GLN A 8 -3.10 -4.07 9.46
CA GLN A 8 -2.87 -4.07 10.90
C GLN A 8 -1.44 -3.61 11.23
N ALA A 9 -0.45 -4.21 10.60
CA ALA A 9 0.95 -3.98 10.94
C ALA A 9 1.46 -2.55 10.66
N ILE A 10 0.91 -1.86 9.65
CA ILE A 10 1.31 -0.47 9.34
C ILE A 10 0.89 0.56 10.41
N GLY A 11 0.04 0.17 11.37
CA GLY A 11 -0.36 1.00 12.51
C GLY A 11 -1.37 2.11 12.18
N ALA A 12 -1.92 2.72 13.23
CA ALA A 12 -3.05 3.65 13.12
C ALA A 12 -2.74 4.93 12.33
N GLU A 13 -1.54 5.48 12.48
CA GLU A 13 -1.14 6.72 11.81
C GLU A 13 -1.18 6.58 10.28
N LEU A 14 -0.50 5.57 9.74
CA LEU A 14 -0.48 5.35 8.29
C LEU A 14 -1.87 4.94 7.76
N ARG A 15 -2.65 4.15 8.51
CA ARG A 15 -4.05 3.88 8.15
C ARG A 15 -4.85 5.17 7.98
N MET A 16 -4.71 6.13 8.90
CA MET A 16 -5.41 7.41 8.82
C MET A 16 -4.92 8.29 7.68
N GLN A 17 -3.62 8.27 7.37
CA GLN A 17 -3.09 8.95 6.19
C GLN A 17 -3.71 8.41 4.90
N ILE A 18 -3.78 7.07 4.76
CA ILE A 18 -4.41 6.41 3.61
C ILE A 18 -5.90 6.75 3.53
N MET A 19 -6.64 6.67 4.64
CA MET A 19 -8.07 7.00 4.67
C MET A 19 -8.32 8.46 4.30
N THR A 20 -7.49 9.38 4.82
CA THR A 20 -7.59 10.80 4.50
C THR A 20 -7.40 11.02 3.00
N TYR A 21 -6.32 10.49 2.41
CA TYR A 21 -6.05 10.59 0.98
C TYR A 21 -7.22 10.05 0.13
N MET A 22 -7.77 8.89 0.50
CA MET A 22 -8.93 8.34 -0.20
C MET A 22 -10.14 9.28 -0.12
N GLN A 23 -10.38 9.88 1.04
CA GLN A 23 -11.49 10.78 1.28
C GLN A 23 -11.32 12.16 0.63
N THR A 24 -10.09 12.66 0.46
CA THR A 24 -9.81 14.01 -0.04
C THR A 24 -9.48 14.03 -1.51
N ASP A 25 -8.57 13.16 -1.95
CA ASP A 25 -7.95 13.17 -3.27
C ASP A 25 -8.55 12.10 -4.21
N GLN A 26 -8.93 10.95 -3.67
CA GLN A 26 -9.53 9.84 -4.44
C GLN A 26 -11.01 9.63 -4.13
N ARG A 27 -11.78 10.73 -4.01
CA ARG A 27 -13.20 10.74 -3.61
C ARG A 27 -14.08 9.74 -4.37
N ALA A 28 -13.89 9.66 -5.70
CA ALA A 28 -14.65 8.76 -6.55
C ALA A 28 -14.35 7.29 -6.22
N ALA A 29 -13.06 6.95 -6.02
CA ALA A 29 -12.66 5.60 -5.63
C ALA A 29 -13.13 5.25 -4.21
N TYR A 30 -13.05 6.20 -3.27
CA TYR A 30 -13.57 6.02 -1.92
C TYR A 30 -15.08 5.73 -1.92
N LYS A 31 -15.85 6.48 -2.71
CA LYS A 31 -17.28 6.23 -2.88
C LYS A 31 -17.54 4.85 -3.47
N ALA A 32 -16.80 4.46 -4.53
CA ALA A 32 -16.95 3.15 -5.17
C ALA A 32 -16.67 1.99 -4.21
N VAL A 33 -15.67 2.12 -3.34
CA VAL A 33 -15.37 1.14 -2.29
C VAL A 33 -16.52 1.03 -1.28
N ILE A 34 -17.11 2.15 -0.86
CA ILE A 34 -18.28 2.12 0.04
C ILE A 34 -19.48 1.47 -0.66
N ASP A 35 -19.71 1.81 -1.93
CA ASP A 35 -20.81 1.26 -2.73
C ASP A 35 -20.70 -0.27 -2.87
N SER A 36 -19.47 -0.81 -2.97
CA SER A 36 -19.24 -2.26 -3.08
C SER A 36 -19.36 -3.00 -1.75
N LEU A 37 -18.92 -2.39 -0.64
CA LEU A 37 -18.89 -3.04 0.68
C LEU A 37 -20.21 -2.95 1.46
N ALA A 38 -20.95 -1.84 1.33
CA ALA A 38 -22.15 -1.60 2.14
C ALA A 38 -23.26 -2.66 1.95
N PRO A 39 -23.56 -3.15 0.73
CA PRO A 39 -24.61 -4.15 0.52
C PRO A 39 -24.34 -5.47 1.26
N ALA A 40 -23.09 -5.88 1.40
CA ALA A 40 -22.71 -7.09 2.16
C ALA A 40 -23.08 -7.00 3.65
N LYS A 41 -23.27 -5.78 4.17
CA LYS A 41 -23.76 -5.50 5.52
C LYS A 41 -25.23 -5.09 5.58
N ARG A 42 -25.97 -5.23 4.47
CA ARG A 42 -27.37 -4.80 4.33
C ARG A 42 -27.56 -3.30 4.61
N LEU A 43 -26.54 -2.50 4.35
CA LEU A 43 -26.57 -1.05 4.50
C LEU A 43 -26.70 -0.39 3.12
N ARG A 44 -27.39 0.75 3.08
CA ARG A 44 -27.38 1.64 1.91
C ARG A 44 -26.07 2.43 1.93
N PRO A 45 -25.33 2.57 0.80
CA PRO A 45 -24.09 3.36 0.76
C PRO A 45 -24.27 4.79 1.28
N ALA A 46 -25.39 5.44 0.94
CA ALA A 46 -25.74 6.79 1.41
C ALA A 46 -25.73 6.91 2.95
N PHE A 47 -26.21 5.89 3.67
CA PHE A 47 -26.24 5.89 5.13
C PHE A 47 -24.83 5.99 5.77
N ILE A 48 -23.81 5.49 5.07
CA ILE A 48 -22.42 5.62 5.47
C ILE A 48 -21.89 6.99 5.05
N LEU A 49 -22.10 7.37 3.78
CA LEU A 49 -21.60 8.62 3.19
C LEU A 49 -22.16 9.89 3.84
N GLU A 50 -23.32 9.82 4.48
CA GLU A 50 -23.92 10.93 5.25
C GLU A 50 -23.27 11.14 6.62
N LYS A 51 -22.48 10.18 7.12
CA LYS A 51 -21.79 10.30 8.42
C LYS A 51 -20.63 11.29 8.33
N SER A 52 -20.09 11.70 9.48
CA SER A 52 -18.84 12.46 9.52
C SER A 52 -17.69 11.66 8.86
N ARG A 53 -16.70 12.35 8.29
CA ARG A 53 -15.54 11.71 7.65
C ARG A 53 -14.82 10.73 8.59
N ALA A 54 -14.71 11.07 9.86
CA ALA A 54 -14.15 10.18 10.88
C ALA A 54 -14.96 8.88 11.02
N LYS A 55 -16.30 8.97 11.08
CA LYS A 55 -17.17 7.79 11.17
C LYS A 55 -17.21 6.97 9.89
N GLN A 56 -17.05 7.60 8.73
CA GLN A 56 -16.88 6.87 7.47
C GLN A 56 -15.55 6.10 7.44
N ALA A 57 -14.44 6.72 7.91
CA ALA A 57 -13.14 6.07 7.98
C ALA A 57 -13.12 4.91 8.98
N GLU A 58 -13.72 5.08 10.17
CA GLU A 58 -13.88 4.02 11.17
C GLU A 58 -14.63 2.82 10.60
N TRP A 59 -15.77 3.06 9.95
CA TRP A 59 -16.56 2.00 9.32
C TRP A 59 -15.77 1.29 8.21
N LEU A 60 -15.11 2.06 7.33
CA LEU A 60 -14.35 1.46 6.23
C LEU A 60 -13.19 0.61 6.75
N LEU A 61 -12.41 1.14 7.70
CA LEU A 61 -11.30 0.42 8.33
C LEU A 61 -11.78 -0.88 8.96
N GLU A 62 -12.93 -0.89 9.65
CA GLU A 62 -13.53 -2.11 10.17
C GLU A 62 -13.79 -3.14 9.05
N GLN A 63 -14.33 -2.70 7.91
CA GLN A 63 -14.63 -3.60 6.79
C GLN A 63 -13.35 -4.16 6.15
N ILE A 64 -12.38 -3.33 5.81
CA ILE A 64 -11.16 -3.74 5.08
C ILE A 64 -10.15 -4.46 5.98
N ASN A 65 -10.40 -4.50 7.29
CA ASN A 65 -9.62 -5.31 8.21
C ASN A 65 -10.07 -6.79 8.25
N THR A 66 -11.19 -7.11 7.61
CA THR A 66 -11.70 -8.49 7.55
C THR A 66 -11.07 -9.28 6.41
N LYS A 67 -10.93 -10.60 6.62
CA LYS A 67 -10.42 -11.54 5.61
C LYS A 67 -11.23 -11.54 4.31
N SER A 68 -12.55 -11.35 4.39
CA SER A 68 -13.43 -11.37 3.22
C SER A 68 -13.21 -10.20 2.26
N ASN A 69 -12.50 -9.16 2.69
CA ASN A 69 -12.31 -7.94 1.92
C ASN A 69 -10.84 -7.70 1.55
N GLU A 70 -9.99 -8.74 1.60
CA GLU A 70 -8.54 -8.63 1.33
C GLU A 70 -8.24 -7.98 -0.03
N ASP A 71 -8.99 -8.30 -1.09
CA ASP A 71 -8.82 -7.70 -2.42
C ASP A 71 -9.12 -6.20 -2.42
N VAL A 72 -10.18 -5.78 -1.71
CA VAL A 72 -10.52 -4.37 -1.55
C VAL A 72 -9.45 -3.63 -0.76
N THR A 73 -8.90 -4.28 0.27
CA THR A 73 -7.76 -3.73 1.04
C THR A 73 -6.52 -3.55 0.17
N ALA A 74 -6.19 -4.55 -0.66
CA ALA A 74 -5.08 -4.48 -1.60
C ALA A 74 -5.29 -3.36 -2.64
N GLN A 75 -6.51 -3.21 -3.15
CA GLN A 75 -6.86 -2.15 -4.11
C GLN A 75 -6.67 -0.76 -3.49
N ILE A 76 -7.05 -0.55 -2.22
CA ILE A 76 -6.83 0.72 -1.52
C ILE A 76 -5.34 1.03 -1.41
N PHE A 77 -4.50 0.03 -1.08
CA PHE A 77 -3.05 0.22 -1.06
C PHE A 77 -2.49 0.57 -2.43
N GLN A 78 -2.92 -0.13 -3.49
CA GLN A 78 -2.50 0.18 -4.85
C GLN A 78 -2.87 1.62 -5.25
N ILE A 79 -4.10 2.06 -4.96
CA ILE A 79 -4.52 3.44 -5.25
C ILE A 79 -3.66 4.45 -4.49
N TRP A 80 -3.43 4.23 -3.20
CA TRP A 80 -2.61 5.12 -2.38
C TRP A 80 -1.15 5.16 -2.86
N LEU A 81 -0.56 4.02 -3.19
CA LEU A 81 0.81 3.92 -3.68
C LEU A 81 0.97 4.56 -5.06
N LEU A 82 0.19 4.13 -6.04
CA LEU A 82 0.33 4.55 -7.43
C LEU A 82 -0.05 6.02 -7.64
N LYS A 83 -1.09 6.50 -6.94
CA LYS A 83 -1.61 7.87 -7.16
C LYS A 83 -1.19 8.86 -6.08
N GLY A 84 -0.97 8.40 -4.86
CA GLY A 84 -0.62 9.24 -3.71
C GLY A 84 0.87 9.25 -3.39
N GLN A 85 1.61 8.21 -3.78
CA GLN A 85 3.03 8.03 -3.46
C GLN A 85 3.88 7.76 -4.70
N ALA A 86 3.49 8.24 -5.88
CA ALA A 86 4.21 8.00 -7.13
C ALA A 86 5.72 8.30 -7.03
N GLN A 87 6.10 9.35 -6.30
CA GLN A 87 7.50 9.69 -6.09
C GLN A 87 8.28 8.60 -5.32
N MET A 88 7.63 7.90 -4.39
CA MET A 88 8.24 6.77 -3.66
C MET A 88 8.56 5.61 -4.59
N LEU A 89 7.64 5.33 -5.52
CA LEU A 89 7.83 4.31 -6.55
C LEU A 89 9.00 4.69 -7.45
N ILE A 90 9.04 5.94 -7.92
CA ILE A 90 10.15 6.46 -8.73
C ILE A 90 11.48 6.35 -7.98
N THR A 91 11.54 6.81 -6.72
CA THR A 91 12.77 6.72 -5.90
C THR A 91 13.29 5.29 -5.78
N PHE A 92 12.41 4.31 -5.58
CA PHE A 92 12.81 2.91 -5.56
C PHE A 92 13.29 2.43 -6.93
N LEU A 93 12.53 2.69 -7.99
CA LEU A 93 12.81 2.18 -9.33
C LEU A 93 14.11 2.77 -9.88
N ASP A 94 14.35 4.07 -9.69
CA ASP A 94 15.61 4.74 -10.05
C ASP A 94 16.81 4.11 -9.33
N ALA A 95 16.70 3.93 -8.01
CA ALA A 95 17.79 3.37 -7.20
C ALA A 95 18.03 1.87 -7.48
N ALA A 96 16.98 1.13 -7.85
CA ALA A 96 17.07 -0.25 -8.32
C ALA A 96 17.53 -0.36 -9.78
N ALA A 97 17.70 0.77 -10.48
CA ALA A 97 17.97 0.84 -11.92
C ALA A 97 16.97 0.02 -12.76
N ILE A 98 15.69 0.11 -12.40
CA ILE A 98 14.57 -0.51 -13.12
C ILE A 98 13.94 0.54 -14.03
N ALA A 99 13.87 0.24 -15.34
CA ALA A 99 13.26 1.16 -16.30
C ALA A 99 11.77 1.37 -16.00
N HIS A 100 11.33 2.64 -16.02
CA HIS A 100 9.95 3.01 -15.72
C HIS A 100 9.51 4.23 -16.56
N ASP A 101 8.22 4.53 -16.56
CA ASP A 101 7.58 5.55 -17.41
C ASP A 101 7.73 7.00 -16.90
N GLY A 102 8.57 7.23 -15.89
CA GLY A 102 8.68 8.51 -15.18
C GLY A 102 7.54 8.81 -14.19
N LYS A 103 6.55 7.94 -14.03
CA LYS A 103 5.41 8.09 -13.09
C LYS A 103 5.32 6.99 -12.05
N GLY A 104 6.33 6.11 -12.00
CA GLY A 104 6.41 4.99 -11.08
C GLY A 104 5.75 3.73 -11.61
N GLU A 105 5.41 3.67 -12.90
CA GLU A 105 4.89 2.46 -13.55
C GLU A 105 5.97 1.77 -14.38
N VAL A 106 5.98 0.45 -14.35
CA VAL A 106 6.95 -0.40 -15.06
C VAL A 106 6.18 -1.25 -16.08
N THR A 107 6.66 -1.28 -17.33
CA THR A 107 6.06 -2.11 -18.38
C THR A 107 6.37 -3.59 -18.18
N GLU A 108 7.59 -3.90 -17.77
CA GLU A 108 8.05 -5.28 -17.52
C GLU A 108 8.98 -5.29 -16.30
N LEU A 109 8.59 -6.04 -15.26
CA LEU A 109 9.40 -6.18 -14.06
C LEU A 109 10.56 -7.14 -14.33
N PRO A 110 11.77 -6.85 -13.81
CA PRO A 110 12.93 -7.66 -14.11
C PRO A 110 12.83 -9.06 -13.46
N GLU A 111 13.39 -10.06 -14.13
CA GLU A 111 13.50 -11.41 -13.57
C GLU A 111 14.49 -11.49 -12.39
N VAL A 112 15.42 -10.55 -12.27
CA VAL A 112 16.38 -10.47 -11.18
C VAL A 112 16.60 -9.01 -10.81
N ILE A 113 16.64 -8.75 -9.52
CA ILE A 113 17.17 -7.49 -8.97
C ILE A 113 18.47 -7.89 -8.29
N GLU A 114 19.60 -7.32 -8.72
CA GLU A 114 20.90 -7.62 -8.12
C GLU A 114 20.95 -7.17 -6.65
N ASP A 115 21.75 -7.84 -5.83
CA ASP A 115 21.85 -7.56 -4.38
C ASP A 115 22.22 -6.10 -4.10
N ASP A 116 23.17 -5.53 -4.84
CA ASP A 116 23.60 -4.14 -4.69
C ASP A 116 22.49 -3.14 -5.03
N LYS A 117 21.71 -3.42 -6.09
CA LYS A 117 20.55 -2.63 -6.50
C LYS A 117 19.39 -2.72 -5.50
N ALA A 118 19.12 -3.90 -4.97
CA ALA A 118 18.11 -4.10 -3.92
C ALA A 118 18.48 -3.29 -2.67
N GLU A 119 19.74 -3.36 -2.24
CA GLU A 119 20.22 -2.60 -1.08
C GLU A 119 20.20 -1.09 -1.32
N ALA A 120 20.61 -0.63 -2.51
CA ALA A 120 20.54 0.78 -2.88
C ALA A 120 19.09 1.29 -2.84
N ALA A 121 18.15 0.53 -3.40
CA ALA A 121 16.75 0.92 -3.47
C ALA A 121 16.08 1.01 -2.09
N VAL A 122 16.31 0.02 -1.23
CA VAL A 122 15.75 0.06 0.14
C VAL A 122 16.40 1.18 0.97
N THR A 123 17.70 1.44 0.79
CA THR A 123 18.38 2.57 1.45
C THR A 123 17.81 3.91 1.01
N ALA A 124 17.60 4.10 -0.30
CA ALA A 124 17.03 5.33 -0.86
C ALA A 124 15.62 5.61 -0.32
N LEU A 125 14.81 4.56 -0.18
CA LEU A 125 13.48 4.67 0.42
C LEU A 125 13.55 5.14 1.88
N LEU A 126 14.37 4.50 2.71
CA LEU A 126 14.48 4.83 4.14
C LEU A 126 15.14 6.18 4.40
N ALA A 127 15.96 6.68 3.48
CA ALA A 127 16.51 8.03 3.56
C ALA A 127 15.44 9.12 3.38
N THR A 128 14.33 8.81 2.69
CA THR A 128 13.36 9.81 2.23
C THR A 128 11.99 9.65 2.88
N TYR A 129 11.58 8.41 3.18
CA TYR A 129 10.23 8.07 3.59
C TYR A 129 10.20 7.41 4.98
N PRO A 130 9.11 7.60 5.75
CA PRO A 130 8.90 6.88 7.00
C PRO A 130 8.97 5.36 6.79
N ALA A 131 9.64 4.66 7.70
CA ALA A 131 9.92 3.22 7.55
C ALA A 131 8.66 2.38 7.29
N LYS A 132 7.52 2.69 7.91
CA LYS A 132 6.26 1.96 7.67
C LYS A 132 5.67 2.17 6.29
N GLN A 133 5.87 3.35 5.68
CA GLN A 133 5.44 3.60 4.31
C GLN A 133 6.33 2.84 3.32
N ALA A 134 7.65 2.89 3.52
CA ALA A 134 8.60 2.10 2.74
C ALA A 134 8.31 0.59 2.86
N ALA A 135 8.05 0.09 4.08
CA ALA A 135 7.72 -1.30 4.33
C ALA A 135 6.41 -1.73 3.64
N LEU A 136 5.35 -0.90 3.69
CA LEU A 136 4.11 -1.14 2.95
C LEU A 136 4.38 -1.26 1.44
N TYR A 137 5.12 -0.31 0.88
CA TYR A 137 5.46 -0.33 -0.54
C TYR A 137 6.27 -1.56 -0.93
N LEU A 138 7.36 -1.85 -0.22
CA LEU A 138 8.23 -3.02 -0.48
C LEU A 138 7.45 -4.33 -0.37
N TYR A 139 6.55 -4.43 0.62
CA TYR A 139 5.67 -5.57 0.75
C TYR A 139 4.77 -5.74 -0.48
N MET A 140 4.09 -4.68 -0.90
CA MET A 140 3.21 -4.69 -2.07
C MET A 140 3.98 -4.95 -3.38
N PHE A 141 5.21 -4.46 -3.48
CA PHE A 141 6.09 -4.70 -4.63
C PHE A 141 6.51 -6.17 -4.72
N GLN A 142 6.94 -6.79 -3.61
CA GLN A 142 7.27 -8.22 -3.56
C GLN A 142 6.09 -9.12 -3.99
N GLN A 143 4.84 -8.69 -3.82
CA GLN A 143 3.66 -9.45 -4.26
C GLN A 143 3.41 -9.42 -5.77
N GLN A 144 4.10 -8.56 -6.54
CA GLN A 144 3.97 -8.52 -8.01
C GLN A 144 4.54 -9.77 -8.69
N ARG A 145 5.31 -10.57 -7.94
CA ARG A 145 5.91 -11.81 -8.41
C ARG A 145 5.69 -12.92 -7.40
N GLU A 146 5.35 -14.11 -7.88
CA GLU A 146 5.29 -15.29 -7.02
C GLU A 146 6.67 -15.54 -6.37
N GLY A 147 6.70 -15.56 -5.03
CA GLY A 147 7.94 -15.68 -4.26
C GLY A 147 8.77 -14.39 -4.11
N GLY A 148 8.42 -13.32 -4.82
CA GLY A 148 9.16 -12.05 -4.82
C GLY A 148 10.58 -12.17 -5.38
N TRP A 149 11.42 -11.18 -5.07
CA TRP A 149 12.85 -11.18 -5.36
C TRP A 149 13.65 -11.51 -4.10
N THR A 150 14.53 -12.51 -4.19
CA THR A 150 15.36 -12.98 -3.07
C THR A 150 16.27 -11.89 -2.50
N SER A 151 16.87 -11.08 -3.39
CA SER A 151 17.73 -9.95 -3.02
C SER A 151 16.97 -8.88 -2.22
N LEU A 152 15.74 -8.56 -2.62
CA LEU A 152 14.88 -7.64 -1.86
C LEU A 152 14.49 -8.23 -0.49
N THR A 153 14.16 -9.52 -0.42
CA THR A 153 13.88 -10.17 0.88
C THR A 153 15.07 -10.01 1.82
N LYS A 154 16.28 -10.32 1.35
CA LYS A 154 17.53 -10.17 2.12
C LYS A 154 17.73 -8.71 2.57
N ALA A 155 17.54 -7.75 1.67
CA ALA A 155 17.69 -6.33 1.99
C ALA A 155 16.65 -5.85 3.02
N ILE A 156 15.41 -6.33 2.94
CA ILE A 156 14.35 -6.00 3.91
C ILE A 156 14.67 -6.60 5.29
N GLU A 157 15.07 -7.88 5.33
CA GLU A 157 15.37 -8.60 6.58
C GLU A 157 16.58 -8.02 7.34
N ALA A 158 17.53 -7.41 6.63
CA ALA A 158 18.67 -6.73 7.22
C ALA A 158 18.31 -5.44 7.99
N ARG A 159 17.06 -4.96 7.88
CA ARG A 159 16.62 -3.65 8.41
C ARG A 159 15.45 -3.80 9.39
N PRO A 160 15.71 -3.84 10.72
CA PRO A 160 14.68 -4.04 11.74
C PRO A 160 13.51 -3.05 11.68
N GLU A 161 13.76 -1.80 11.26
CA GLU A 161 12.75 -0.75 11.12
C GLU A 161 11.69 -1.03 10.03
N LEU A 162 12.00 -1.92 9.07
CA LEU A 162 11.05 -2.35 8.04
C LEU A 162 10.19 -3.53 8.50
N LYS A 163 10.48 -4.12 9.67
CA LYS A 163 9.71 -5.26 10.18
C LYS A 163 8.31 -4.82 10.56
N LEU A 164 7.33 -5.41 9.89
CA LEU A 164 5.91 -5.22 10.14
C LEU A 164 5.40 -6.37 11.02
N GLU A 165 4.90 -6.03 12.21
CA GLU A 165 4.29 -6.98 13.15
C GLU A 165 2.78 -6.72 13.19
N ALA A 166 1.98 -7.75 12.87
CA ALA A 166 0.52 -7.69 12.80
C ALA A 166 -0.10 -8.04 14.15
#